data_AF-A0A942BA80-F1
#
_entry.id   AF-A0A942BA80-F1
#
_cell.length_a   1.000
_cell.length_b   1.000
_cell.length_c   1.000
_cell.angle_alpha   90.00
_cell.angle_beta   90.00
_cell.angle_gamma   90.00
#
_symmetry.space_group_name_H-M   'P 1'
#
loop_
_entity.id
_entity.type
_entity.pdbx_description
1 polymer ?
#
loop_
_entity_poly.entity_id
_entity_poly.type
_entity_poly.pdbx_seq_one_letter_code
_entity_poly.pdbx_strand_id
1 'polypeptide(L)'
;MFAEALAQFQPTLPPASCLDDSSGDIEIRTRAVLSLLWIVDVPPAEPIEVLPGSCPNCGIPVASTRSPYCSDACREASAFVRQFRSGVEEGSIHNHDRQAALGQKLWYVLGGGYPRREVLVPNRVILKVIEREGGKCEECGAKATTIDHSGSG
;
A
#
# COMPACT_ATOMS: atom_id res chain seq x y z
N MET A 1 -10.60 4.51 23.80
CA MET A 1 -9.33 4.07 23.19
C MET A 1 -9.17 4.47 21.72
N PHE A 2 -9.87 3.91 20.72
CA PHE A 2 -9.69 4.36 19.32
C PHE A 2 -10.03 5.85 19.12
N ALA A 3 -11.15 6.30 19.70
CA ALA A 3 -11.55 7.72 19.68
C ALA A 3 -10.57 8.66 20.42
N GLU A 4 -9.87 8.18 21.46
CA GLU A 4 -8.88 8.98 22.20
C GLU A 4 -7.53 9.06 21.47
N ALA A 5 -7.09 7.95 20.86
CA ALA A 5 -5.94 7.96 19.97
C ALA A 5 -6.21 8.84 18.73
N LEU A 6 -7.43 8.79 18.18
CA LEU A 6 -7.89 9.66 17.09
C LEU A 6 -7.95 11.15 17.49
N ALA A 7 -8.42 11.45 18.70
CA ALA A 7 -8.49 12.81 19.23
C ALA A 7 -7.10 13.42 19.47
N GLN A 8 -6.03 12.62 19.55
CA GLN A 8 -4.65 13.10 19.56
C GLN A 8 -4.16 13.59 18.18
N PHE A 9 -4.68 13.02 17.09
CA PHE A 9 -4.30 13.41 15.71
C PHE A 9 -5.25 14.46 15.09
N GLN A 10 -6.48 14.58 15.59
CA GLN A 10 -7.50 15.52 15.10
C GLN A 10 -7.25 17.03 15.31
N PRO A 11 -6.58 17.54 16.36
CA PRO A 11 -6.70 18.96 16.71
C PRO A 11 -5.87 19.89 15.81
N THR A 12 -5.17 19.35 14.81
CA THR A 12 -4.26 20.16 13.97
C THR A 12 -4.31 19.82 12.48
N LEU A 13 -5.32 19.13 11.96
CA LEU A 13 -5.36 18.89 10.51
C LEU A 13 -5.79 20.15 9.76
N PRO A 14 -4.97 20.68 8.83
CA PRO A 14 -5.34 21.84 8.04
C PRO A 14 -6.49 21.50 7.09
N PRO A 15 -7.35 22.48 6.74
CA PRO A 15 -8.45 22.26 5.81
C PRO A 15 -7.96 21.83 4.43
N ALA A 16 -8.76 21.05 3.70
CA ALA A 16 -8.41 20.53 2.37
C ALA A 16 -8.07 21.63 1.34
N SER A 17 -8.52 22.87 1.56
CA SER A 17 -8.16 24.04 0.77
C SER A 17 -6.68 24.43 0.82
N CYS A 18 -5.89 23.83 1.70
CA CYS A 18 -4.43 24.04 1.79
C CYS A 18 -3.61 23.29 0.73
N LEU A 19 -4.25 22.48 -0.13
CA LEU A 19 -3.58 21.64 -1.13
C LEU A 19 -3.06 22.41 -2.36
N ASP A 20 -3.54 23.64 -2.57
CA ASP A 20 -3.20 24.44 -3.76
C ASP A 20 -1.90 25.24 -3.61
N ASP A 21 -1.26 25.20 -2.44
CA ASP A 21 -0.01 25.93 -2.22
C ASP A 21 1.16 25.17 -2.87
N SER A 22 1.72 25.77 -3.92
CA SER A 22 2.87 25.22 -4.65
C SER A 22 4.17 25.24 -3.83
N SER A 23 4.14 25.83 -2.63
CA SER A 23 5.22 25.90 -1.65
C SER A 23 5.43 24.60 -0.84
N GLY A 24 5.58 23.47 -1.53
CA GLY A 24 6.57 22.43 -1.20
C GLY A 24 6.59 21.70 0.15
N ASP A 25 5.73 21.96 1.13
CA ASP A 25 5.82 21.25 2.40
C ASP A 25 5.14 19.87 2.33
N ILE A 26 5.96 18.84 2.24
CA ILE A 26 5.53 17.45 2.20
C ILE A 26 4.69 17.08 3.44
N GLU A 27 4.90 17.74 4.57
CA GLU A 27 4.12 17.53 5.78
C GLU A 27 2.68 18.02 5.60
N ILE A 28 2.49 19.21 5.01
CA ILE A 28 1.17 19.79 4.73
C ILE A 28 0.39 18.91 3.73
N ARG A 29 1.07 18.45 2.66
CA ARG A 29 0.45 17.55 1.66
C ARG A 29 0.08 16.21 2.27
N THR A 30 0.96 15.64 3.09
CA THR A 30 0.69 14.37 3.79
C THR A 30 -0.49 14.51 4.74
N ARG A 31 -0.56 15.58 5.52
CA ARG A 31 -1.68 15.87 6.43
C ARG A 31 -3.00 16.07 5.69
N ALA A 32 -2.99 16.73 4.54
CA ALA A 32 -4.19 16.92 3.72
C ALA A 32 -4.64 15.61 3.04
N VAL A 33 -3.73 14.75 2.60
CA VAL A 33 -4.09 13.40 2.09
C VAL A 33 -4.65 12.53 3.22
N LEU A 34 -4.02 12.58 4.41
CA LEU A 34 -4.52 11.86 5.58
C LEU A 34 -5.88 12.39 6.04
N SER A 35 -6.13 13.71 5.95
CA SER A 35 -7.44 14.27 6.26
C SER A 35 -8.52 13.83 5.28
N LEU A 36 -8.20 13.60 4.01
CA LEU A 36 -9.14 12.97 3.05
C LEU A 36 -9.43 11.50 3.38
N LEU A 37 -8.49 10.80 4.00
CA LEU A 37 -8.71 9.43 4.50
C LEU A 37 -9.52 9.40 5.81
N TRP A 38 -9.56 10.51 6.55
CA TRP A 38 -10.21 10.62 7.86
C TRP A 38 -11.55 11.38 7.86
N ILE A 39 -11.72 12.36 6.97
CA ILE A 39 -12.96 13.12 6.76
C ILE A 39 -13.70 12.45 5.60
N VAL A 40 -14.16 11.24 5.84
CA VAL A 40 -15.37 10.82 5.18
C VAL A 40 -16.32 10.61 6.33
N ASP A 41 -17.28 11.52 6.46
CA ASP A 41 -18.53 11.25 7.15
C ASP A 41 -19.19 10.14 6.32
N VAL A 42 -18.67 8.92 6.45
CA VAL A 42 -19.13 7.78 5.66
C VAL A 42 -20.54 7.58 6.18
N PRO A 43 -21.58 7.84 5.38
CA PRO A 43 -22.93 7.51 5.79
C PRO A 43 -22.90 6.05 6.25
N PRO A 44 -23.60 5.71 7.35
CA PRO A 44 -23.56 4.37 7.91
C PRO A 44 -23.70 3.38 6.76
N ALA A 45 -22.65 2.59 6.54
CA ALA A 45 -22.57 1.76 5.35
C ALA A 45 -23.83 0.92 5.31
N GLU A 46 -24.58 1.02 4.21
CA GLU A 46 -25.72 0.14 4.01
C GLU A 46 -25.22 -1.30 4.16
N PRO A 47 -25.98 -2.18 4.85
CA PRO A 47 -25.59 -3.57 5.02
C PRO A 47 -25.24 -4.15 3.66
N ILE A 48 -23.96 -4.51 3.48
CA ILE A 48 -23.52 -5.15 2.24
C ILE A 48 -24.18 -6.52 2.19
N GLU A 49 -25.06 -6.73 1.21
CA GLU A 49 -25.70 -8.02 1.01
C GLU A 49 -24.62 -9.07 0.71
N VAL A 50 -24.46 -10.03 1.62
CA VAL A 50 -23.47 -11.09 1.48
C VAL A 50 -24.02 -12.09 0.48
N LEU A 51 -23.55 -12.03 -0.77
CA LEU A 51 -23.90 -13.01 -1.80
C LEU A 51 -23.14 -14.32 -1.53
N PRO A 52 -23.81 -15.39 -1.09
CA PRO A 52 -23.15 -16.67 -0.85
C PRO A 52 -22.51 -17.18 -2.14
N GLY A 53 -21.26 -17.65 -2.07
CA GLY A 53 -20.51 -18.10 -3.24
C GLY A 53 -19.86 -16.98 -4.06
N SER A 54 -19.87 -15.73 -3.59
CA SER A 54 -19.08 -14.63 -4.17
C SER A 54 -17.85 -14.30 -3.32
N CYS A 55 -16.82 -13.75 -3.97
CA CYS A 55 -15.59 -13.34 -3.31
C CYS A 55 -15.86 -12.10 -2.44
N PRO A 56 -15.58 -12.12 -1.12
CA PRO A 56 -15.86 -10.98 -0.25
C PRO A 56 -14.96 -9.78 -0.52
N ASN A 57 -13.91 -9.92 -1.36
CA ASN A 57 -13.03 -8.83 -1.73
C ASN A 57 -13.46 -8.11 -3.02
N CYS A 58 -13.99 -8.82 -4.01
CA CYS A 58 -14.27 -8.26 -5.34
C CYS A 58 -15.66 -8.61 -5.91
N GLY A 59 -16.46 -9.40 -5.21
CA GLY A 59 -17.81 -9.81 -5.62
C GLY A 59 -17.88 -10.87 -6.73
N ILE A 60 -16.75 -11.29 -7.31
CA ILE A 60 -16.72 -12.31 -8.37
C ILE A 60 -17.12 -13.68 -7.81
N PRO A 61 -17.91 -14.50 -8.53
CA PRO A 61 -18.24 -15.87 -8.11
C PRO A 61 -17.00 -16.72 -7.82
N VAL A 62 -17.08 -17.53 -6.78
CA VAL A 62 -16.01 -18.40 -6.30
C VAL A 62 -16.41 -19.85 -6.52
N ALA A 63 -15.69 -20.53 -7.40
CA ALA A 63 -15.93 -21.94 -7.70
C ALA A 63 -15.39 -22.88 -6.60
N SER A 64 -14.45 -22.42 -5.78
CA SER A 64 -13.79 -23.23 -4.75
C SER A 64 -14.61 -23.29 -3.47
N THR A 65 -14.77 -24.49 -2.91
CA THR A 65 -15.37 -24.70 -1.58
C THR A 65 -14.35 -24.58 -0.43
N ARG A 66 -13.05 -24.50 -0.75
CA ARG A 66 -11.97 -24.47 0.25
C ARG A 66 -11.58 -23.05 0.70
N SER A 67 -11.90 -22.05 -0.11
CA SER A 67 -11.54 -20.66 0.13
C SER A 67 -12.69 -19.78 -0.34
N PRO A 68 -13.10 -18.76 0.45
CA PRO A 68 -14.12 -17.81 0.02
C PRO A 68 -13.57 -16.77 -0.97
N TYR A 69 -12.27 -16.79 -1.30
CA TYR A 69 -11.64 -15.83 -2.22
C TYR A 69 -11.45 -16.41 -3.61
N CYS A 70 -11.67 -15.60 -4.65
CA CYS A 70 -11.47 -16.00 -6.05
C CYS A 70 -10.00 -16.13 -6.46
N SER A 71 -9.07 -15.55 -5.68
CA SER A 71 -7.63 -15.62 -5.95
C SER A 71 -6.83 -15.38 -4.68
N ASP A 72 -5.55 -15.77 -4.70
CA ASP A 72 -4.61 -15.47 -3.63
C ASP A 72 -4.46 -13.95 -3.43
N ALA A 73 -4.44 -13.17 -4.50
CA ALA A 73 -4.39 -11.71 -4.43
C ALA A 73 -5.58 -11.13 -3.64
N CYS A 74 -6.81 -11.62 -3.88
CA CYS A 74 -7.98 -11.20 -3.11
C CYS A 74 -7.90 -11.61 -1.64
N ARG A 75 -7.41 -12.83 -1.36
CA ARG A 75 -7.21 -13.32 0.00
C ARG A 75 -6.21 -12.45 0.76
N GLU A 76 -5.10 -12.12 0.13
CA GLU A 76 -4.03 -11.32 0.73
C GLU A 76 -4.42 -9.86 0.94
N ALA A 77 -5.12 -9.24 -0.02
CA ALA A 77 -5.65 -7.89 0.15
C ALA A 77 -6.62 -7.82 1.34
N SER A 78 -7.56 -8.76 1.43
CA SER A 78 -8.48 -8.85 2.57
C SER A 78 -7.77 -9.14 3.90
N ALA A 79 -6.73 -9.97 3.90
CA ALA A 79 -5.93 -10.21 5.09
C ALA A 79 -5.19 -8.95 5.56
N PHE A 80 -4.58 -8.21 4.63
CA PHE A 80 -3.94 -6.93 4.92
C PHE A 80 -4.92 -5.93 5.55
N VAL A 81 -6.10 -5.74 4.96
CA VAL A 81 -7.12 -4.82 5.50
C VAL A 81 -7.52 -5.21 6.92
N ARG A 82 -7.73 -6.50 7.20
CA ARG A 82 -8.05 -6.97 8.56
C ARG A 82 -6.92 -6.71 9.55
N GLN A 83 -5.68 -7.03 9.17
CA GLN A 83 -4.51 -6.83 10.04
C GLN A 83 -4.26 -5.34 10.32
N PHE A 84 -4.45 -4.49 9.33
CA PHE A 84 -4.35 -3.04 9.48
C PHE A 84 -5.43 -2.53 10.44
N ARG A 85 -6.70 -2.90 10.24
CA ARG A 85 -7.82 -2.48 11.09
C ARG A 85 -7.67 -2.95 12.53
N SER A 86 -7.28 -4.21 12.77
CA SER A 86 -6.99 -4.69 14.14
C SER A 86 -5.79 -3.95 14.73
N GLY A 87 -4.75 -3.67 13.95
CA GLY A 87 -3.61 -2.88 14.43
C GLY A 87 -3.99 -1.46 14.85
N VAL A 88 -4.93 -0.86 14.13
CA VAL A 88 -5.49 0.45 14.43
C VAL A 88 -6.37 0.41 15.68
N GLU A 89 -7.25 -0.59 15.80
CA GLU A 89 -8.13 -0.78 16.97
C GLU A 89 -7.33 -1.06 18.26
N GLU A 90 -6.30 -1.89 18.17
CA GLU A 90 -5.42 -2.26 19.29
C GLU A 90 -4.36 -1.19 19.60
N GLY A 91 -4.22 -0.14 18.78
CA GLY A 91 -3.17 0.87 18.88
C GLY A 91 -1.76 0.37 18.52
N SER A 92 -1.61 -0.90 18.15
CA SER A 92 -0.33 -1.49 17.75
C SER A 92 0.19 -0.95 16.41
N ILE A 93 -0.64 -0.21 15.67
CA ILE A 93 -0.22 0.56 14.49
C ILE A 93 0.86 1.61 14.80
N HIS A 94 1.06 2.00 16.05
CA HIS A 94 2.11 2.94 16.46
C HIS A 94 3.49 2.29 16.63
N ASN A 95 3.57 0.96 16.62
CA ASN A 95 4.85 0.26 16.68
C ASN A 95 5.57 0.37 15.32
N HIS A 96 6.79 0.90 15.32
CA HIS A 96 7.57 1.14 14.10
C HIS A 96 7.83 -0.12 13.28
N ASP A 97 8.15 -1.24 13.90
CA ASP A 97 8.39 -2.51 13.20
C ASP A 97 7.10 -3.00 12.52
N ARG A 98 5.96 -2.84 13.21
CA ARG A 98 4.65 -3.18 12.65
C ARG A 98 4.27 -2.25 11.50
N GLN A 99 4.60 -0.97 11.57
CA GLN A 99 4.42 -0.03 10.45
C GLN A 99 5.27 -0.42 9.25
N ALA A 100 6.55 -0.77 9.46
CA ALA A 100 7.43 -1.21 8.39
C ALA A 100 6.91 -2.50 7.72
N ALA A 101 6.49 -3.49 8.51
CA ALA A 101 5.91 -4.73 8.01
C ALA A 101 4.60 -4.50 7.24
N LEU A 102 3.71 -3.64 7.75
CA LEU A 102 2.48 -3.27 7.05
C LEU A 102 2.77 -2.50 5.76
N GLY A 103 3.76 -1.60 5.76
CA GLY A 103 4.20 -0.87 4.57
C GLY A 103 4.72 -1.81 3.49
N GLN A 104 5.58 -2.77 3.85
CA GLN A 104 6.06 -3.81 2.94
C GLN A 104 4.90 -4.66 2.39
N LYS A 105 3.94 -5.04 3.24
CA LYS A 105 2.78 -5.83 2.80
C LYS A 105 1.85 -5.03 1.90
N LEU A 106 1.61 -3.75 2.19
CA LEU A 106 0.84 -2.84 1.35
C LEU A 106 1.49 -2.70 -0.02
N TRP A 107 2.81 -2.50 -0.04
CA TRP A 107 3.59 -2.41 -1.27
C TRP A 107 3.48 -3.70 -2.10
N TYR A 108 3.54 -4.87 -1.45
CA TYR A 108 3.31 -6.15 -2.12
C TYR A 108 1.89 -6.26 -2.70
N VAL A 109 0.86 -5.96 -1.90
CA VAL A 109 -0.55 -6.09 -2.31
C VAL A 109 -0.90 -5.17 -3.48
N LEU A 110 -0.44 -3.91 -3.45
CA LEU A 110 -0.71 -2.93 -4.51
C LEU A 110 0.19 -3.12 -5.74
N GLY A 111 1.47 -3.39 -5.53
CA GLY A 111 2.47 -3.53 -6.59
C GLY A 111 2.52 -4.92 -7.22
N GLY A 112 1.88 -5.93 -6.62
CA GLY A 112 2.10 -7.34 -6.93
C GLY A 112 3.47 -7.86 -6.47
N GLY A 113 4.11 -7.13 -5.55
CA GLY A 113 5.46 -7.40 -5.08
C GLY A 113 6.56 -7.07 -6.10
N TYR A 114 7.79 -7.39 -5.71
CA TYR A 114 9.00 -7.17 -6.50
C TYR A 114 8.93 -7.77 -7.92
N PRO A 115 8.48 -9.03 -8.13
CA PRO A 115 8.52 -9.63 -9.47
C PRO A 115 7.61 -8.93 -10.49
N ARG A 116 6.49 -8.34 -10.04
CA ARG A 116 5.56 -7.69 -10.96
C ARG A 116 6.06 -6.33 -11.43
N ARG A 117 6.86 -5.61 -10.61
CA ARG A 117 7.48 -4.35 -11.02
C ARG A 117 8.65 -4.53 -11.97
N GLU A 118 9.43 -5.60 -11.84
CA GLU A 118 10.48 -5.93 -12.82
C GLU A 118 9.89 -6.05 -14.24
N VAL A 119 8.70 -6.65 -14.36
CA VAL A 119 7.98 -6.78 -15.64
C VAL A 119 7.47 -5.44 -16.18
N LEU A 120 7.29 -4.43 -15.33
CA LEU A 120 6.83 -3.10 -15.74
C LEU A 120 7.96 -2.19 -16.23
N VAL A 121 9.23 -2.52 -15.95
CA VAL A 121 10.37 -1.75 -16.46
C VAL A 121 10.64 -2.19 -17.90
N PRO A 122 10.45 -1.31 -18.91
CA PRO A 122 10.72 -1.70 -20.29
C PRO A 122 12.19 -2.07 -20.48
N ASN A 123 12.49 -3.11 -21.27
CA ASN A 123 13.87 -3.53 -21.57
C ASN A 123 14.77 -2.37 -22.03
N ARG A 124 14.21 -1.38 -22.75
CA ARG A 124 14.95 -0.18 -23.16
C ARG A 124 15.49 0.64 -21.98
N VAL A 125 14.73 0.74 -20.89
CA VAL A 125 15.15 1.44 -19.67
C VAL A 125 16.24 0.62 -18.97
N ILE A 126 16.07 -0.70 -18.90
CA ILE A 126 17.06 -1.59 -18.30
C ILE A 126 18.42 -1.45 -19.00
N LEU A 127 18.42 -1.56 -20.33
CA LEU A 127 19.64 -1.44 -21.13
C LEU A 127 20.32 -0.08 -20.97
N LYS A 128 19.55 1.01 -20.89
CA LYS A 128 20.10 2.37 -20.66
C LYS A 128 20.80 2.51 -19.31
N VAL A 129 20.24 1.92 -18.25
CA VAL A 129 20.85 1.97 -16.92
C VAL A 129 22.10 1.10 -16.90
N ILE A 130 22.06 -0.11 -17.47
CA ILE A 130 23.24 -0.98 -17.60
C ILE A 130 24.36 -0.27 -18.37
N GLU A 131 24.04 0.42 -19.46
CA GLU A 131 25.00 1.20 -20.24
C GLU A 131 25.60 2.36 -19.43
N ARG A 132 24.76 3.08 -18.66
CA ARG A 132 25.20 4.18 -17.78
C ARG A 132 26.17 3.72 -16.70
N GLU A 133 25.93 2.55 -16.10
CA GLU A 133 26.81 1.97 -15.06
C GLU A 133 28.02 1.20 -15.66
N GLY A 134 28.33 1.40 -16.94
CA GLY A 134 29.50 0.78 -17.59
C GLY A 134 29.36 -0.72 -17.84
N GLY A 135 28.14 -1.27 -17.80
CA GLY A 135 27.83 -2.65 -18.13
C GLY A 135 28.31 -3.67 -17.10
N LYS A 136 28.64 -3.25 -15.87
CA LYS A 136 29.20 -4.11 -14.82
C LYS A 136 28.35 -4.09 -13.56
N CYS A 137 28.28 -5.23 -12.88
CA CYS A 137 27.68 -5.35 -11.56
C CYS A 137 28.52 -4.60 -10.53
N GLU A 138 27.88 -3.82 -9.67
CA GLU A 138 28.54 -3.04 -8.62
C GLU A 138 29.20 -3.93 -7.56
N GLU A 139 28.60 -5.08 -7.24
CA GLU A 139 29.11 -5.98 -6.20
C GLU A 139 30.29 -6.84 -6.68
N CYS A 140 30.21 -7.40 -7.90
CA CYS A 140 31.17 -8.41 -8.36
C CYS A 140 31.97 -8.01 -9.62
N GLY A 141 31.63 -6.90 -10.28
CA GLY A 141 32.31 -6.43 -11.49
C GLY A 141 32.05 -7.24 -12.77
N ALA A 142 31.28 -8.33 -12.70
CA ALA A 142 30.90 -9.12 -13.87
C ALA A 142 29.92 -8.36 -14.78
N LYS A 143 29.69 -8.84 -16.01
CA LYS A 143 28.76 -8.21 -16.95
C LYS A 143 27.34 -8.15 -16.36
N ALA A 144 26.79 -6.95 -16.23
CA ALA A 144 25.44 -6.77 -15.72
C ALA A 144 24.39 -7.21 -16.76
N THR A 145 23.44 -8.03 -16.31
CA THR A 145 22.31 -8.52 -17.13
C THR A 145 20.96 -8.08 -16.59
N THR A 146 20.92 -7.60 -15.34
CA THR A 146 19.73 -7.18 -14.61
C THR A 146 20.06 -5.92 -13.81
N ILE A 147 19.04 -5.28 -13.26
CA ILE A 147 19.16 -4.16 -12.33
C ILE A 147 18.48 -4.59 -11.05
N ASP A 148 19.20 -4.56 -9.93
CA ASP A 148 18.56 -4.70 -8.63
C ASP A 148 18.04 -3.32 -8.17
N HIS A 149 16.89 -3.33 -7.51
CA HIS A 149 16.24 -2.14 -6.96
C HIS A 149 16.44 -2.01 -5.44
N SER A 150 17.26 -2.88 -4.85
CA SER A 150 17.67 -2.79 -3.45
C SER A 150 18.35 -1.42 -3.19
N GLY A 151 17.71 -0.57 -2.38
CA GLY A 151 18.23 0.76 -2.01
C GLY A 151 17.53 1.97 -2.64
N SER A 152 16.51 1.79 -3.49
CA SER A 152 15.70 2.91 -4.03
C SER A 152 14.53 3.35 -3.12
N GLY A 153 14.60 2.99 -1.82
CA GLY A 153 13.55 3.25 -0.83
C GLY A 153 13.68 4.62 -0.18
#